data_AF-A0A443PDA1-F1
#
_entry.id   AF-A0A443PDA1-F1
#
_cell.length_a   1.000
_cell.length_b   1.000
_cell.length_c   1.000
_cell.angle_alpha   90.00
_cell.angle_beta   90.00
_cell.angle_gamma   90.00
#
_symmetry.space_group_name_H-M   'P 1'
#
loop_
_entity.id
_entity.type
_entity.pdbx_description
1 polymer ?
#
loop_
_entity_poly.entity_id
_entity_poly.type
_entity_poly.pdbx_seq_one_letter_code
_entity_poly.pdbx_strand_id
1 'polypeptide(L)'
;MEMVLSLRLSVSPFLSRRSLIFSTASVPFPTNRFFFSSARRNPTNLRSPMSLIKDIQPFVSEPAQDTSSFLGIEEALMGFISGKTKATTVAHSVWQNVIHKGDAVVDAICGNGHDTLVLLKFIANDSGKGCVYAMDIQDSALKSTCSLLDRSVSPSERELVKLFSHCHSRMEDVIPKGASVRLVAFNLGYLPGGDKTVITTSKTTLAALQAASRILRSEGLISVMVYVGHPGGREELETVQTFASGLPVETWVCCKFEMLNRPNSPVLILIFKK
;
A
#
# COMPACT_ATOMS: atom_id res chain seq x y z
N MET A 1 33.77 36.12 -40.07
CA MET A 1 33.57 36.52 -38.66
C MET A 1 32.84 35.38 -37.98
N GLU A 2 33.56 34.32 -37.66
CA GLU A 2 33.04 33.17 -36.89
C GLU A 2 34.01 32.96 -35.73
N MET A 3 33.48 33.12 -34.52
CA MET A 3 34.23 33.03 -33.28
C MET A 3 33.92 31.67 -32.66
N VAL A 4 34.95 30.82 -32.65
CA VAL A 4 34.99 29.53 -31.95
C VAL A 4 34.95 29.82 -30.44
N LEU A 5 33.94 29.33 -29.72
CA LEU A 5 33.95 29.30 -28.25
C LEU A 5 34.04 27.85 -27.77
N SER A 6 35.25 27.48 -27.36
CA SER A 6 35.60 26.23 -26.68
C SER A 6 35.28 26.37 -25.19
N LEU A 7 34.37 25.55 -24.66
CA LEU A 7 34.32 25.27 -23.21
C LEU A 7 34.88 23.87 -22.94
N ARG A 8 35.97 23.85 -22.17
CA ARG A 8 36.70 22.66 -21.72
C ARG A 8 35.95 22.00 -20.56
N LEU A 9 35.64 20.71 -20.72
CA LEU A 9 35.32 19.80 -19.61
C LEU A 9 36.62 19.36 -18.94
N SER A 10 36.74 19.63 -17.64
CA SER A 10 37.83 19.14 -16.80
C SER A 10 37.62 17.66 -16.50
N VAL A 11 38.42 16.82 -17.14
CA VAL A 11 38.64 15.42 -16.76
C VAL A 11 39.94 15.38 -15.95
N SER A 12 39.95 14.72 -14.79
CA SER A 12 41.19 14.25 -14.17
C SER A 12 41.07 12.77 -13.79
N PRO A 13 42.15 11.99 -13.95
CA PRO A 13 42.08 10.54 -14.07
C PRO A 13 42.64 9.84 -12.83
N PHE A 14 42.13 8.65 -12.48
CA PHE A 14 43.00 7.61 -11.93
C PHE A 14 42.46 6.21 -12.24
N LEU A 15 43.37 5.41 -12.81
CA LEU A 15 43.20 4.04 -13.26
C LEU A 15 43.19 3.05 -12.10
N SER A 16 42.37 2.00 -12.20
CA SER A 16 42.86 0.65 -11.95
C SER A 16 42.04 -0.37 -12.73
N ARG A 17 42.71 -0.98 -13.71
CA ARG A 17 42.22 -2.08 -14.54
C ARG A 17 42.23 -3.38 -13.72
N ARG A 18 41.08 -4.06 -13.65
CA ARG A 18 41.06 -5.53 -13.62
C ARG A 18 40.07 -6.04 -14.66
N SER A 19 40.63 -6.66 -15.67
CA SER A 19 39.98 -7.47 -16.69
C SER A 19 39.25 -8.66 -16.04
N LEU A 20 37.95 -8.79 -16.29
CA LEU A 20 37.22 -10.04 -16.10
C LEU A 20 36.64 -10.46 -17.45
N ILE A 21 37.01 -11.68 -17.81
CA ILE A 21 36.76 -12.38 -19.06
C ILE A 21 35.27 -12.72 -19.14
N PHE A 22 34.63 -12.41 -20.27
CA PHE A 22 33.30 -12.92 -20.60
C PHE A 22 33.40 -14.41 -20.93
N SER A 23 32.81 -15.26 -20.10
CA SER A 23 32.55 -16.66 -20.40
C SER A 23 31.04 -16.85 -20.52
N THR A 24 30.58 -17.09 -21.74
CA THR A 24 29.20 -17.49 -22.04
C THR A 24 29.03 -18.97 -21.68
N ALA A 25 28.29 -19.24 -20.61
CA ALA A 25 27.82 -20.58 -20.27
C ALA A 25 26.28 -20.61 -20.33
N SER A 26 25.76 -21.32 -21.34
CA SER A 26 24.37 -21.68 -21.51
C SER A 26 23.93 -22.67 -20.44
N VAL A 27 22.85 -22.35 -19.71
CA VAL A 27 22.22 -23.24 -18.72
C VAL A 27 21.16 -24.10 -19.41
N PRO A 28 21.19 -25.45 -19.33
CA PRO A 28 20.14 -26.30 -19.88
C PRO A 28 18.99 -26.52 -18.88
N PHE A 29 17.76 -26.50 -19.40
CA PHE A 29 16.53 -26.92 -18.73
C PHE A 29 16.51 -28.45 -18.50
N PRO A 30 16.06 -28.95 -17.33
CA PRO A 30 15.73 -30.36 -17.18
C PRO A 30 14.29 -30.65 -17.58
N THR A 31 14.13 -31.53 -18.58
CA THR A 31 12.88 -32.19 -18.95
C THR A 31 12.75 -33.50 -18.17
N ASN A 32 11.68 -33.64 -17.36
CA ASN A 32 11.36 -34.91 -16.71
C ASN A 32 10.25 -35.63 -17.50
N ARG A 33 10.64 -36.64 -18.28
CA ARG A 33 9.75 -37.62 -18.91
C ARG A 33 9.76 -38.88 -18.06
N PHE A 34 8.62 -39.21 -17.45
CA PHE A 34 8.44 -40.50 -16.77
C PHE A 34 8.14 -41.60 -17.80
N PHE A 35 9.00 -42.60 -17.85
CA PHE A 35 8.79 -43.88 -18.54
C PHE A 35 7.94 -44.80 -17.65
N PHE A 36 6.83 -45.31 -18.18
CA PHE A 36 6.13 -46.46 -17.60
C PHE A 36 6.65 -47.74 -18.26
N SER A 37 7.27 -48.62 -17.45
CA SER A 37 7.61 -49.99 -17.85
C SER A 37 6.53 -50.95 -17.35
N SER A 38 5.99 -51.71 -18.28
CA SER A 38 4.99 -52.77 -18.13
C SER A 38 5.56 -54.02 -17.44
N ALA A 39 4.79 -54.62 -16.52
CA ALA A 39 4.95 -56.02 -16.15
C ALA A 39 3.57 -56.71 -16.10
N ARG A 40 3.41 -57.74 -16.93
CA ARG A 40 2.24 -58.65 -16.97
C ARG A 40 2.44 -59.79 -15.96
N ARG A 41 1.37 -60.18 -15.25
CA ARG A 41 1.02 -61.58 -14.93
C ARG A 41 -0.51 -61.73 -14.88
N ASN A 42 -1.04 -62.68 -15.66
CA ASN A 42 -2.42 -63.17 -15.65
C ASN A 42 -2.55 -64.38 -14.66
N PRO A 43 -3.69 -65.09 -14.58
CA PRO A 43 -4.91 -64.75 -13.85
C PRO A 43 -5.32 -65.90 -12.89
N THR A 44 -6.31 -65.71 -12.01
CA THR A 44 -7.38 -66.70 -11.67
C THR A 44 -8.11 -66.27 -10.40
N ASN A 45 -9.39 -65.94 -10.55
CA ASN A 45 -10.55 -66.46 -9.81
C ASN A 45 -11.63 -65.39 -9.66
N LEU A 46 -12.74 -65.60 -10.37
CA LEU A 46 -14.00 -64.91 -10.19
C LEU A 46 -14.57 -65.19 -8.80
N ARG A 47 -14.97 -64.13 -8.08
CA ARG A 47 -16.15 -64.11 -7.21
C ARG A 47 -16.76 -62.70 -7.19
N SER A 48 -18.08 -62.66 -7.25
CA SER A 48 -18.97 -61.49 -7.38
C SER A 48 -19.04 -60.63 -6.11
N PRO A 49 -19.62 -59.40 -6.18
CA PRO A 49 -19.31 -58.31 -5.29
C PRO A 49 -20.28 -58.23 -4.10
N MET A 50 -19.77 -58.17 -2.88
CA MET A 50 -20.49 -57.56 -1.77
C MET A 50 -19.53 -57.15 -0.66
N SER A 51 -19.79 -55.96 -0.12
CA SER A 51 -19.24 -55.36 1.10
C SER A 51 -17.73 -55.10 1.16
N LEU A 52 -17.28 -53.95 0.64
CA LEU A 52 -16.28 -53.13 1.33
C LEU A 52 -16.21 -51.70 0.74
N ILE A 53 -17.22 -50.87 1.03
CA ILE A 53 -17.06 -49.41 0.99
C ILE A 53 -17.70 -48.87 2.27
N LYS A 54 -16.91 -48.90 3.34
CA LYS A 54 -17.03 -47.93 4.44
C LYS A 54 -15.72 -47.14 4.40
N ASP A 55 -15.83 -45.84 4.61
CA ASP A 55 -14.76 -44.85 4.65
C ASP A 55 -14.52 -44.07 3.35
N ILE A 56 -15.58 -43.39 2.88
CA ILE A 56 -15.42 -42.11 2.18
C ILE A 56 -15.89 -41.03 3.15
N GLN A 57 -14.92 -40.38 3.80
CA GLN A 57 -15.17 -39.13 4.52
C GLN A 57 -15.51 -38.06 3.47
N PRO A 58 -16.57 -37.26 3.63
CA PRO A 58 -16.87 -36.18 2.69
C PRO A 58 -15.72 -35.17 2.72
N PHE A 59 -15.18 -34.87 1.53
CA PHE A 59 -14.26 -33.79 1.30
C PHE A 59 -14.96 -32.50 1.74
N VAL A 60 -14.57 -31.98 2.90
CA VAL A 60 -15.01 -30.68 3.39
C VAL A 60 -14.46 -29.66 2.39
N SER A 61 -15.33 -29.12 1.55
CA SER A 61 -15.01 -28.00 0.68
C SER A 61 -14.47 -26.87 1.54
N GLU A 62 -13.22 -26.48 1.30
CA GLU A 62 -12.68 -25.22 1.80
C GLU A 62 -13.68 -24.09 1.48
N PRO A 63 -13.86 -23.10 2.38
CA PRO A 63 -14.74 -21.99 2.10
C PRO A 63 -14.26 -21.33 0.82
N ALA A 64 -15.18 -21.12 -0.13
CA ALA A 64 -14.90 -20.34 -1.33
C ALA A 64 -14.27 -19.01 -0.89
N GLN A 65 -13.00 -18.80 -1.25
CA GLN A 65 -12.38 -17.48 -1.08
C GLN A 65 -13.24 -16.48 -1.83
N ASP A 66 -13.59 -15.38 -1.16
CA ASP A 66 -14.47 -14.34 -1.69
C ASP A 66 -13.78 -13.65 -2.88
N THR A 67 -14.00 -14.18 -4.08
CA THR A 67 -13.41 -13.73 -5.35
C THR A 67 -13.82 -12.30 -5.71
N SER A 68 -14.83 -11.75 -5.04
CA SER A 68 -15.30 -10.37 -5.28
C SER A 68 -14.27 -9.32 -4.86
N SER A 69 -13.50 -9.60 -3.79
CA SER A 69 -12.49 -8.69 -3.24
C SER A 69 -11.29 -8.50 -4.18
N PHE A 70 -10.86 -9.59 -4.82
CA PHE A 70 -9.78 -9.59 -5.82
C PHE A 70 -10.19 -8.89 -7.12
N LEU A 71 -11.45 -9.04 -7.54
CA LEU A 71 -11.98 -8.42 -8.76
C LEU A 71 -11.85 -6.88 -8.72
N GLY A 72 -12.06 -6.28 -7.55
CA GLY A 72 -11.97 -4.82 -7.37
C GLY A 72 -10.53 -4.26 -7.40
N ILE A 73 -9.52 -5.04 -7.01
CA ILE A 73 -8.11 -4.61 -7.13
C ILE A 73 -7.67 -4.65 -8.59
N GLU A 74 -7.98 -5.74 -9.30
CA GLU A 74 -7.60 -5.91 -10.71
C GLU A 74 -8.18 -4.78 -11.57
N GLU A 75 -9.46 -4.46 -11.40
CA GLU A 75 -10.11 -3.36 -12.11
C GLU A 75 -9.44 -2.02 -11.81
N ALA A 76 -9.16 -1.72 -10.54
CA ALA A 76 -8.52 -0.46 -10.14
C ALA A 76 -7.11 -0.33 -10.75
N LEU A 77 -6.31 -1.41 -10.73
CA LEU A 77 -4.97 -1.44 -11.28
C LEU A 77 -4.96 -1.32 -12.81
N MET A 78 -5.85 -2.06 -13.49
CA MET A 78 -6.01 -1.95 -14.95
C MET A 78 -6.51 -0.57 -15.37
N GLY A 79 -7.38 0.04 -14.56
CA GLY A 79 -7.79 1.42 -14.70
C GLY A 79 -6.61 2.39 -14.59
N PHE A 80 -5.69 2.16 -13.65
CA PHE A 80 -4.52 3.03 -13.45
C PHE A 80 -3.54 2.89 -14.61
N ILE A 81 -3.24 1.65 -15.03
CA ILE A 81 -2.36 1.35 -16.18
C ILE A 81 -2.91 1.96 -17.48
N SER A 82 -4.22 1.86 -17.70
CA SER A 82 -4.88 2.44 -18.87
C SER A 82 -5.11 3.96 -18.76
N GLY A 83 -4.74 4.58 -17.62
CA GLY A 83 -4.88 6.01 -17.37
C GLY A 83 -6.32 6.48 -17.16
N LYS A 84 -7.26 5.57 -16.87
CA LYS A 84 -8.69 5.84 -16.67
C LYS A 84 -9.06 6.07 -15.20
N THR A 85 -8.28 5.56 -14.25
CA THR A 85 -8.52 5.74 -12.80
C THR A 85 -7.37 6.48 -12.12
N LYS A 86 -7.65 7.05 -10.95
CA LYS A 86 -6.66 7.78 -10.14
C LYS A 86 -5.85 6.81 -9.28
N ALA A 87 -4.62 7.19 -8.93
CA ALA A 87 -3.81 6.43 -7.97
C ALA A 87 -4.51 6.23 -6.61
N THR A 88 -5.36 7.18 -6.19
CA THR A 88 -6.18 7.07 -4.97
C THR A 88 -7.15 5.89 -5.03
N THR A 89 -7.70 5.58 -6.20
CA THR A 89 -8.58 4.41 -6.39
C THR A 89 -7.81 3.12 -6.16
N VAL A 90 -6.58 3.02 -6.68
CA VAL A 90 -5.70 1.86 -6.41
C VAL A 90 -5.40 1.75 -4.91
N ALA A 91 -5.07 2.87 -4.26
CA ALA A 91 -4.84 2.88 -2.82
C ALA A 91 -6.04 2.36 -2.04
N HIS A 92 -7.26 2.86 -2.31
CA HIS A 92 -8.48 2.42 -1.65
C HIS A 92 -8.76 0.93 -1.86
N SER A 93 -8.57 0.39 -3.07
CA SER A 93 -8.72 -1.05 -3.34
C SER A 93 -7.72 -1.90 -2.55
N VAL A 94 -6.47 -1.43 -2.40
CA VAL A 94 -5.48 -2.10 -1.55
C VAL A 94 -5.89 -2.02 -0.08
N TRP A 95 -6.33 -0.86 0.39
CA TRP A 95 -6.74 -0.66 1.79
C TRP A 95 -7.88 -1.58 2.18
N GLN A 96 -8.88 -1.75 1.31
CA GLN A 96 -10.01 -2.65 1.52
C GLN A 96 -9.59 -4.10 1.76
N ASN A 97 -8.47 -4.54 1.18
CA ASN A 97 -7.95 -5.90 1.32
C ASN A 97 -6.98 -6.06 2.50
N VAL A 98 -6.52 -4.95 3.09
CA VAL A 98 -5.68 -4.96 4.29
C VAL A 98 -6.53 -4.77 5.55
N ILE A 99 -7.50 -3.87 5.52
CA ILE A 99 -8.33 -3.49 6.67
C ILE A 99 -9.41 -4.53 6.93
N HIS A 100 -9.57 -4.89 8.20
CA HIS A 100 -10.70 -5.66 8.69
C HIS A 100 -11.65 -4.81 9.54
N LYS A 101 -12.87 -5.31 9.66
CA LYS A 101 -13.89 -4.73 10.54
C LYS A 101 -13.38 -4.70 11.98
N GLY A 102 -13.53 -3.57 12.65
CA GLY A 102 -13.04 -3.36 14.01
C GLY A 102 -11.56 -2.97 14.12
N ASP A 103 -10.83 -2.80 13.02
CA ASP A 103 -9.44 -2.33 13.07
C ASP A 103 -9.34 -0.85 13.51
N ALA A 104 -8.16 -0.50 14.04
CA ALA A 104 -7.74 0.88 14.23
C ALA A 104 -6.96 1.36 12.99
N VAL A 105 -7.34 2.50 12.43
CA VAL A 105 -6.73 3.10 11.24
C VAL A 105 -6.50 4.59 11.43
N VAL A 106 -5.53 5.15 10.70
CA VAL A 106 -5.12 6.54 10.83
C VAL A 106 -5.23 7.23 9.46
N ASP A 107 -5.96 8.34 9.43
CA ASP A 107 -5.89 9.33 8.34
C ASP A 107 -5.01 10.48 8.83
N ALA A 108 -3.75 10.49 8.40
CA ALA A 108 -2.77 11.44 8.92
C ALA A 108 -3.03 12.89 8.42
N ILE A 109 -3.88 13.06 7.40
CA ILE A 109 -4.08 14.35 6.72
C ILE A 109 -5.49 14.36 6.12
N CYS A 110 -6.48 14.59 6.99
CA CYS A 110 -7.87 14.29 6.66
C CYS A 110 -8.47 15.22 5.60
N GLY A 111 -8.01 16.47 5.51
CA GLY A 111 -8.45 17.41 4.51
C GLY A 111 -9.98 17.56 4.45
N ASN A 112 -10.57 17.26 3.29
CA ASN A 112 -12.04 17.30 3.11
C ASN A 112 -12.77 16.05 3.64
N GLY A 113 -12.05 15.09 4.23
CA GLY A 113 -12.61 13.93 4.95
C GLY A 113 -13.00 12.74 4.09
N HIS A 114 -12.69 12.75 2.78
CA HIS A 114 -13.07 11.67 1.88
C HIS A 114 -12.42 10.33 2.27
N ASP A 115 -11.12 10.35 2.58
CA ASP A 115 -10.40 9.14 2.99
C ASP A 115 -10.80 8.72 4.39
N THR A 116 -10.99 9.67 5.32
CA THR A 116 -11.59 9.41 6.64
C THR A 116 -12.92 8.66 6.52
N LEU A 117 -13.82 9.08 5.62
CA LEU A 117 -15.10 8.41 5.39
C LEU A 117 -14.93 7.01 4.79
N VAL A 118 -14.02 6.83 3.84
CA VAL A 118 -13.72 5.51 3.24
C VAL A 118 -13.19 4.55 4.31
N LEU A 119 -12.23 5.00 5.11
CA LEU A 119 -11.66 4.24 6.21
C LEU A 119 -12.72 3.84 7.23
N LEU A 120 -13.60 4.77 7.62
CA LEU A 120 -14.71 4.50 8.51
C LEU A 120 -15.60 3.37 7.97
N LYS A 121 -15.97 3.43 6.68
CA LYS A 121 -16.78 2.38 6.04
C LYS A 121 -16.10 1.01 6.07
N PHE A 122 -14.77 0.96 5.93
CA PHE A 122 -14.04 -0.31 5.99
C PHE A 122 -14.04 -0.91 7.39
N ILE A 123 -13.87 -0.11 8.44
CA ILE A 123 -13.79 -0.63 9.81
C ILE A 123 -15.15 -0.80 10.51
N ALA A 124 -16.18 -0.05 10.12
CA ALA A 124 -17.45 0.00 10.82
C ALA A 124 -18.20 -1.34 10.78
N ASN A 125 -18.66 -1.79 11.95
CA ASN A 125 -19.52 -2.95 12.14
C ASN A 125 -20.39 -2.77 13.40
N ASP A 126 -21.34 -3.69 13.61
CA ASP A 126 -22.27 -3.64 14.74
C ASP A 126 -21.59 -3.77 16.12
N SER A 127 -20.32 -4.19 16.16
CA SER A 127 -19.58 -4.33 17.42
C SER A 127 -19.04 -3.01 17.97
N GLY A 128 -18.94 -1.96 17.16
CA GLY A 128 -18.43 -0.63 17.56
C GLY A 128 -16.96 -0.61 17.99
N LYS A 129 -16.17 -1.64 17.68
CA LYS A 129 -14.78 -1.78 18.17
C LYS A 129 -13.71 -1.04 17.36
N GLY A 130 -14.03 -0.60 16.15
CA GLY A 130 -13.07 0.06 15.25
C GLY A 130 -12.81 1.51 15.65
N CYS A 131 -11.71 2.08 15.14
CA CYS A 131 -11.46 3.52 15.33
C CYS A 131 -10.69 4.12 14.15
N VAL A 132 -11.15 5.28 13.66
CA VAL A 132 -10.41 6.15 12.74
C VAL A 132 -9.83 7.32 13.53
N TYR A 133 -8.50 7.43 13.55
CA TYR A 133 -7.81 8.62 14.04
C TYR A 133 -7.49 9.52 12.86
N ALA A 134 -8.20 10.63 12.72
CA ALA A 134 -8.04 11.57 11.63
C ALA A 134 -7.46 12.89 12.16
N MET A 135 -6.47 13.45 11.48
CA MET A 135 -5.80 14.67 11.92
C MET A 135 -5.50 15.62 10.78
N ASP A 136 -5.50 16.91 11.09
CA ASP A 136 -5.10 17.98 10.19
C ASP A 136 -4.69 19.21 11.03
N ILE A 137 -3.84 20.07 10.49
CA ILE A 137 -3.45 21.33 11.17
C ILE A 137 -4.44 22.47 10.88
N GLN A 138 -5.29 22.31 9.87
CA GLN A 138 -6.22 23.34 9.45
C GLN A 138 -7.60 23.09 10.06
N ASP A 139 -8.12 24.05 10.83
CA ASP A 139 -9.49 23.99 11.36
C ASP A 139 -10.54 23.85 10.25
N SER A 140 -10.28 24.42 9.06
CA SER A 140 -11.16 24.28 7.90
C SER A 140 -11.26 22.84 7.38
N ALA A 141 -10.17 22.08 7.43
CA ALA A 141 -10.15 20.67 7.06
C ALA A 141 -10.97 19.85 8.07
N LEU A 142 -10.74 20.07 9.37
CA LEU A 142 -11.49 19.38 10.43
C LEU A 142 -13.00 19.68 10.36
N LYS A 143 -13.38 20.94 10.12
CA LYS A 143 -14.79 21.32 9.91
C LYS A 143 -15.38 20.62 8.69
N SER A 144 -14.65 20.61 7.56
CA SER A 144 -15.11 19.96 6.33
C SER A 144 -15.29 18.45 6.51
N THR A 145 -14.33 17.81 7.20
CA THR A 145 -14.39 16.39 7.56
C THR A 145 -15.56 16.10 8.49
N CYS A 146 -15.75 16.89 9.55
CA CYS A 146 -16.89 16.75 10.47
C CYS A 146 -18.22 16.87 9.72
N SER A 147 -18.41 17.95 8.93
CA SER A 147 -19.63 18.15 8.16
C SER A 147 -19.87 17.09 7.09
N LEU A 148 -18.83 16.45 6.55
CA LEU A 148 -18.98 15.30 5.66
C LEU A 148 -19.46 14.07 6.43
N LEU A 149 -18.87 13.77 7.59
CA LEU A 149 -19.25 12.63 8.41
C LEU A 149 -20.69 12.77 8.91
N ASP A 150 -21.05 13.93 9.48
CA ASP A 150 -22.36 14.17 10.11
C ASP A 150 -23.54 13.98 9.13
N ARG A 151 -23.32 14.18 7.82
CA ARG A 151 -24.35 13.96 6.77
C ARG A 151 -24.29 12.59 6.10
N SER A 152 -23.22 11.81 6.33
CA SER A 152 -22.93 10.59 5.55
C SER A 152 -23.07 9.30 6.35
N VAL A 153 -23.05 9.36 7.68
CA VAL A 153 -23.04 8.17 8.55
C VAL A 153 -23.99 8.30 9.72
N SER A 154 -24.34 7.17 10.33
CA SER A 154 -25.17 7.14 11.54
C SER A 154 -24.42 7.71 12.77
N PRO A 155 -25.13 8.13 13.83
CA PRO A 155 -24.50 8.60 15.06
C PRO A 155 -23.53 7.59 15.68
N SER A 156 -23.84 6.29 15.62
CA SER A 156 -22.96 5.23 16.14
C SER A 156 -21.69 5.06 15.32
N GLU A 157 -21.76 5.15 13.98
CA GLU A 157 -20.57 5.16 13.13
C GLU A 157 -19.72 6.42 13.36
N ARG A 158 -20.36 7.57 13.61
CA ARG A 158 -19.68 8.84 13.86
C ARG A 158 -18.78 8.80 15.10
N GLU A 159 -19.16 8.04 16.12
CA GLU A 159 -18.38 7.83 17.35
C GLU A 159 -17.05 7.08 17.11
N LEU A 160 -16.95 6.33 16.01
CA LEU A 160 -15.71 5.62 15.65
C LEU A 160 -14.62 6.55 15.12
N VAL A 161 -14.94 7.81 14.79
CA VAL A 161 -13.98 8.78 14.25
C VAL A 161 -13.56 9.80 15.31
N LYS A 162 -12.25 9.88 15.55
CA LYS A 162 -11.62 10.87 16.42
C LYS A 162 -10.83 11.86 15.57
N LEU A 163 -11.24 13.13 15.63
CA LEU A 163 -10.63 14.23 14.88
C LEU A 163 -9.67 15.02 15.79
N PHE A 164 -8.46 15.30 15.30
CA PHE A 164 -7.43 16.01 16.05
C PHE A 164 -6.86 17.19 15.24
N SER A 165 -6.86 18.38 15.86
CA SER A 165 -6.14 19.56 15.34
C SER A 165 -4.66 19.44 15.65
N HIS A 166 -3.97 18.56 14.94
CA HIS A 166 -2.59 18.15 15.19
C HIS A 166 -1.87 17.94 13.86
N CYS A 167 -0.57 18.24 13.85
CA CYS A 167 0.30 17.82 12.75
C CYS A 167 0.49 16.30 12.80
N HIS A 168 0.49 15.64 11.64
CA HIS A 168 0.78 14.20 11.50
C HIS A 168 2.09 13.77 12.18
N SER A 169 3.09 14.65 12.25
CA SER A 169 4.34 14.37 12.96
C SER A 169 4.16 14.08 14.46
N ARG A 170 3.01 14.43 15.03
CA ARG A 170 2.65 14.25 16.43
C ARG A 170 1.59 13.16 16.66
N MET A 171 1.40 12.25 15.70
CA MET A 171 0.34 11.22 15.81
C MET A 171 0.47 10.33 17.06
N GLU A 172 1.68 10.06 17.53
CA GLU A 172 1.92 9.29 18.76
C GLU A 172 1.39 9.97 20.04
N ASP A 173 1.13 11.29 19.99
CA ASP A 173 0.57 12.03 21.13
C ASP A 173 -0.94 11.75 21.31
N VAL A 174 -1.62 11.40 20.21
CA VAL A 174 -3.09 11.24 20.18
C VAL A 174 -3.55 9.80 19.99
N ILE A 175 -2.69 8.95 19.45
CA ILE A 175 -2.97 7.52 19.29
C ILE A 175 -2.61 6.81 20.62
N PRO A 176 -3.56 6.10 21.24
CA PRO A 176 -3.31 5.39 22.49
C PRO A 176 -2.13 4.42 22.38
N LYS A 177 -1.28 4.39 23.42
CA LYS A 177 -0.20 3.39 23.50
C LYS A 177 -0.79 1.98 23.46
N GLY A 178 -0.23 1.13 22.61
CA GLY A 178 -0.73 -0.23 22.38
C GLY A 178 -1.91 -0.34 21.43
N ALA A 179 -2.36 0.77 20.81
CA ALA A 179 -3.31 0.69 19.71
C ALA A 179 -2.70 -0.16 18.57
N SER A 180 -3.39 -1.23 18.20
CA SER A 180 -2.96 -2.14 17.13
C SER A 180 -3.34 -1.57 15.76
N VAL A 181 -2.63 -0.54 15.31
CA VAL A 181 -2.95 0.22 14.08
C VAL A 181 -2.68 -0.62 12.84
N ARG A 182 -3.70 -0.84 12.02
CA ARG A 182 -3.66 -1.65 10.79
C ARG A 182 -3.21 -0.86 9.56
N LEU A 183 -3.65 0.40 9.44
CA LEU A 183 -3.34 1.27 8.30
C LEU A 183 -3.01 2.68 8.80
N VAL A 184 -1.98 3.30 8.21
CA VAL A 184 -1.76 4.75 8.25
C VAL A 184 -1.75 5.30 6.83
N ALA A 185 -2.69 6.19 6.52
CA ALA A 185 -2.83 6.82 5.21
C ALA A 185 -2.33 8.28 5.24
N PHE A 186 -1.58 8.67 4.21
CA PHE A 186 -1.06 10.02 3.99
C PHE A 186 -1.43 10.50 2.59
N ASN A 187 -1.97 11.72 2.48
CA ASN A 187 -2.19 12.44 1.22
C ASN A 187 -1.41 13.75 1.18
N LEU A 188 -0.13 13.69 0.81
CA LEU A 188 0.82 14.77 0.94
C LEU A 188 0.61 15.86 -0.11
N GLY A 189 0.31 17.08 0.36
CA GLY A 189 0.18 18.27 -0.46
C GLY A 189 -0.56 19.37 0.27
N TYR A 190 -1.54 19.99 -0.40
CA TYR A 190 -2.39 21.05 0.16
C TYR A 190 -3.86 20.65 0.18
N LEU A 191 -4.64 21.30 1.03
CA LEU A 191 -6.10 21.15 1.10
C LEU A 191 -6.78 21.66 -0.19
N PRO A 192 -7.53 20.84 -0.94
CA PRO A 192 -8.28 21.31 -2.10
C PRO A 192 -9.34 22.33 -1.71
N GLY A 193 -9.28 23.52 -2.33
CA GLY A 193 -10.17 24.65 -2.01
C GLY A 193 -9.75 25.48 -0.79
N GLY A 194 -8.66 25.11 -0.12
CA GLY A 194 -8.08 25.86 0.99
C GLY A 194 -6.93 26.79 0.59
N ASP A 195 -6.22 27.29 1.60
CA ASP A 195 -4.99 28.07 1.43
C ASP A 195 -3.85 27.17 0.91
N LYS A 196 -3.40 27.42 -0.32
CA LYS A 196 -2.34 26.65 -1.00
C LYS A 196 -0.94 26.90 -0.44
N THR A 197 -0.78 27.88 0.45
CA THR A 197 0.49 28.10 1.16
C THR A 197 0.68 27.14 2.32
N VAL A 198 -0.42 26.55 2.82
CA VAL A 198 -0.38 25.51 3.85
C VAL A 198 -0.21 24.16 3.15
N ILE A 199 1.00 23.62 3.25
CA ILE A 199 1.41 22.36 2.61
C ILE A 199 2.00 21.40 3.64
N THR A 200 1.98 20.11 3.32
CA THR A 200 2.86 19.13 3.98
C THR A 200 4.33 19.43 3.65
N THR A 201 5.23 19.03 4.54
CA THR A 201 6.67 19.32 4.40
C THR A 201 7.50 18.07 4.67
N SER A 202 8.61 17.93 3.94
CA SER A 202 9.58 16.83 4.09
C SER A 202 9.92 16.53 5.55
N LYS A 203 10.16 17.58 6.35
CA LYS A 203 10.54 17.48 7.77
C LYS A 203 9.44 16.83 8.60
N THR A 204 8.20 17.31 8.51
CA THR A 204 7.09 16.77 9.31
C THR A 204 6.64 15.40 8.81
N THR A 205 6.70 15.20 7.49
CA THR A 205 6.38 13.92 6.85
C THR A 205 7.36 12.83 7.26
N LEU A 206 8.66 13.08 7.28
CA LEU A 206 9.64 12.10 7.76
C LEU A 206 9.39 11.69 9.21
N ALA A 207 9.17 12.67 10.09
CA ALA A 207 8.86 12.41 11.50
C ALA A 207 7.58 11.56 11.65
N ALA A 208 6.55 11.84 10.85
CA ALA A 208 5.31 11.07 10.85
C ALA A 208 5.45 9.66 10.29
N LEU A 209 6.27 9.45 9.25
CA LEU A 209 6.57 8.12 8.73
C LEU A 209 7.31 7.26 9.77
N GLN A 210 8.26 7.87 10.48
CA GLN A 210 8.94 7.21 11.60
C GLN A 210 7.95 6.84 12.71
N ALA A 211 7.06 7.75 13.11
CA ALA A 211 6.00 7.47 14.08
C ALA A 211 5.06 6.34 13.60
N ALA A 212 4.59 6.43 12.36
CA ALA A 212 3.74 5.42 11.73
C ALA A 212 4.40 4.03 11.78
N SER A 213 5.70 3.93 11.46
CA SER A 213 6.41 2.64 11.47
C SER A 213 6.47 1.95 12.85
N ARG A 214 6.45 2.75 13.93
CA ARG A 214 6.47 2.27 15.31
C ARG A 214 5.10 1.78 15.77
N ILE A 215 4.04 2.51 15.45
CA ILE A 215 2.68 2.20 15.89
C ILE A 215 2.00 1.12 15.04
N LEU A 216 2.46 0.93 13.80
CA LEU A 216 1.87 -0.05 12.88
C LEU A 216 2.13 -1.48 13.37
N ARG A 217 1.07 -2.29 13.42
CA ARG A 217 1.16 -3.73 13.71
C ARG A 217 1.81 -4.50 12.56
N SER A 218 2.29 -5.73 12.83
CA SER A 218 2.61 -6.69 11.76
C SER A 218 1.38 -6.99 10.91
N GLU A 219 1.62 -7.23 9.62
CA GLU A 219 0.60 -7.29 8.57
C GLU A 219 -0.18 -5.97 8.40
N GLY A 220 0.45 -4.85 8.74
CA GLY A 220 -0.10 -3.50 8.58
C GLY A 220 0.48 -2.78 7.36
N LEU A 221 -0.20 -1.70 6.94
CA LEU A 221 0.20 -0.91 5.77
C LEU A 221 0.38 0.57 6.13
N ILE A 222 1.42 1.20 5.60
CA ILE A 222 1.52 2.65 5.46
C ILE A 222 1.31 2.96 3.98
N SER A 223 0.33 3.81 3.68
CA SER A 223 0.00 4.23 2.31
C SER A 223 0.25 5.72 2.16
N VAL A 224 1.10 6.10 1.22
CA VAL A 224 1.50 7.49 1.00
C VAL A 224 1.19 7.89 -0.42
N MET A 225 0.24 8.80 -0.60
CA MET A 225 0.00 9.51 -1.85
C MET A 225 0.77 10.82 -1.84
N VAL A 226 1.64 11.03 -2.82
CA VAL A 226 2.46 12.25 -2.92
C VAL A 226 2.04 13.07 -4.13
N TYR A 227 1.52 14.28 -3.92
CA TYR A 227 1.14 15.19 -5.00
C TYR A 227 2.34 16.04 -5.44
N VAL A 228 3.15 15.56 -6.37
CA VAL A 228 4.45 16.18 -6.71
C VAL A 228 4.38 17.55 -7.40
N GLY A 229 3.22 17.96 -7.91
CA GLY A 229 3.05 19.13 -8.80
C GLY A 229 3.05 20.50 -8.12
N HIS A 230 3.28 20.59 -6.81
CA HIS A 230 3.33 21.85 -6.06
C HIS A 230 4.75 22.14 -5.52
N PRO A 231 5.05 23.39 -5.12
CA PRO A 231 6.31 23.72 -4.46
C PRO A 231 6.56 22.81 -3.25
N GLY A 232 7.75 22.21 -3.17
CA GLY A 232 8.12 21.25 -2.13
C GLY A 232 7.69 19.79 -2.38
N GLY A 233 6.72 19.54 -3.27
CA GLY A 233 6.18 18.18 -3.48
C GLY A 233 7.21 17.17 -4.01
N ARG A 234 8.22 17.62 -4.77
CA ARG A 234 9.34 16.77 -5.23
C ARG A 234 10.29 16.38 -4.09
N GLU A 235 10.67 17.35 -3.26
CA GLU A 235 11.53 17.14 -2.10
C GLU A 235 10.86 16.18 -1.09
N GLU A 236 9.56 16.33 -0.93
CA GLU A 236 8.77 15.46 -0.07
C GLU A 236 8.68 14.03 -0.64
N LEU A 237 8.52 13.86 -1.96
CA LEU A 237 8.61 12.54 -2.60
C LEU A 237 9.97 11.87 -2.36
N GLU A 238 11.06 12.60 -2.54
CA GLU A 238 12.42 12.09 -2.31
C GLU A 238 12.62 11.65 -0.85
N THR A 239 12.05 12.40 0.09
CA THR A 239 12.05 12.06 1.52
C THR A 239 11.31 10.74 1.79
N VAL A 240 10.10 10.57 1.24
CA VAL A 240 9.32 9.32 1.38
C VAL A 240 10.06 8.13 0.77
N GLN A 241 10.63 8.30 -0.43
CA GLN A 241 11.40 7.24 -1.11
C GLN A 241 12.65 6.85 -0.34
N THR A 242 13.39 7.83 0.19
CA THR A 242 14.58 7.58 1.01
C THR A 242 14.23 6.82 2.29
N PHE A 243 13.15 7.23 2.97
CA PHE A 243 12.66 6.51 4.14
C PHE A 243 12.28 5.06 3.79
N ALA A 244 11.43 4.86 2.77
CA ALA A 244 10.93 3.54 2.41
C ALA A 244 12.04 2.59 1.95
N SER A 245 12.98 3.06 1.14
CA SER A 245 14.11 2.26 0.65
C SER A 245 15.14 1.92 1.72
N GLY A 246 15.18 2.65 2.84
CA GLY A 246 16.05 2.38 3.97
C GLY A 246 15.50 1.36 4.97
N LEU A 247 14.26 0.86 4.80
CA LEU A 247 13.67 -0.09 5.73
C LEU A 247 14.24 -1.52 5.55
N PRO A 248 14.40 -2.31 6.64
CA PRO A 248 14.91 -3.68 6.55
C PRO A 248 14.01 -4.59 5.70
N VAL A 249 14.59 -5.25 4.70
CA VAL A 249 13.86 -6.09 3.74
C VAL A 249 13.26 -7.35 4.37
N GLU A 250 13.78 -7.78 5.52
CA GLU A 250 13.30 -8.93 6.28
C GLU A 250 11.94 -8.65 6.91
N THR A 251 11.66 -7.39 7.26
CA THR A 251 10.45 -6.99 8.00
C THR A 251 9.52 -6.08 7.20
N TRP A 252 9.97 -5.53 6.06
CA TRP A 252 9.18 -4.59 5.26
C TRP A 252 9.17 -4.95 3.77
N VAL A 253 8.10 -4.55 3.08
CA VAL A 253 7.97 -4.55 1.62
C VAL A 253 7.52 -3.16 1.18
N CYS A 254 8.25 -2.54 0.26
CA CYS A 254 7.95 -1.20 -0.22
C CYS A 254 7.75 -1.20 -1.74
N CYS A 255 6.63 -0.66 -2.21
CA CYS A 255 6.26 -0.59 -3.62
C CYS A 255 5.96 0.85 -4.01
N LYS A 256 6.32 1.23 -5.25
CA LYS A 256 6.04 2.55 -5.83
C LYS A 256 5.25 2.39 -7.13
N PHE A 257 4.16 3.15 -7.24
CA PHE A 257 3.34 3.27 -8.44
C PHE A 257 3.47 4.71 -8.95
N GLU A 258 4.05 4.87 -10.13
CA GLU A 258 4.37 6.16 -10.74
C GLU A 258 4.14 6.10 -12.25
N MET A 259 3.55 7.14 -12.81
CA MET A 259 3.44 7.28 -14.27
C MET A 259 4.70 7.94 -14.83
N LEU A 260 5.50 7.18 -15.57
CA LEU A 260 6.81 7.62 -16.06
C LEU A 260 6.73 8.82 -17.03
N ASN A 261 5.68 8.90 -17.84
CA ASN A 261 5.47 9.98 -18.81
C ASN A 261 4.54 11.10 -18.30
N ARG A 262 4.18 11.10 -17.00
CA ARG A 262 3.37 12.14 -16.36
C ARG A 262 4.06 12.62 -15.08
N PRO A 263 5.14 13.41 -15.18
CA PRO A 263 6.02 13.72 -14.06
C PRO A 263 5.38 14.56 -12.94
N ASN A 264 4.22 15.16 -13.20
CA ASN A 264 3.44 15.93 -12.22
C ASN A 264 2.26 15.13 -11.61
N SER A 265 2.06 13.88 -12.03
CA SER A 265 0.98 13.04 -11.50
C SER A 265 1.29 12.56 -10.08
N PRO A 266 0.27 12.31 -9.24
CA PRO A 266 0.49 11.78 -7.90
C PRO A 266 1.22 10.43 -7.93
N VAL A 267 2.15 10.25 -6.99
CA VAL A 267 2.89 9.00 -6.81
C VAL A 267 2.35 8.27 -5.59
N LEU A 268 1.99 7.00 -5.75
CA LEU A 268 1.55 6.15 -4.64
C LEU A 268 2.71 5.28 -4.17
N ILE A 269 3.02 5.34 -2.88
CA ILE A 269 4.01 4.49 -2.21
C ILE A 269 3.29 3.68 -1.15
N LEU A 270 3.47 2.35 -1.20
CA LEU A 270 2.89 1.39 -0.25
C LEU A 270 4.02 0.74 0.54
N ILE A 271 3.95 0.76 1.86
CA ILE A 271 4.96 0.26 2.79
C ILE A 271 4.28 -0.74 3.72
N PHE A 272 4.42 -2.03 3.42
CA PHE A 272 3.81 -3.13 4.15
C PHE A 272 4.77 -3.70 5.19
N LYS A 273 4.28 -3.91 6.42
CA LYS A 273 5.03 -4.52 7.51
C LYS A 273 4.69 -6.00 7.59
N LYS A 274 5.69 -6.86 7.47
CA LYS A 274 5.58 -8.31 7.63
C LYS A 274 5.36 -8.71 9.09
#